data_AF-A0A3B8U6D9-F1
#
_entry.id   AF-A0A3B8U6D9-F1
#
_cell.length_a   1.000
_cell.length_b   1.000
_cell.length_c   1.000
_cell.angle_alpha   90.00
_cell.angle_beta   90.00
_cell.angle_gamma   90.00
#
_symmetry.space_group_name_H-M   'P 1'
#
loop_
_entity.id
_entity.type
_entity.pdbx_description
1 polymer ?
#
loop_
_entity_poly.entity_id
_entity_poly.type
_entity_poly.pdbx_seq_one_letter_code
_entity_poly.pdbx_strand_id
1 'polypeptide(L)'
;MYDKLKNMDAREIELPETVFIRDIETRVFQAIALQCLAKIEGISLLEGNLFDSLLGRDLERVKGIHVEQDQKKHSVDIRVEINIQYGLSIPEKAEEVQTKLVEEISRWSGLHVATVHVIFKNMIIPSVDSQKKEESDANTEMEEVF
;
A
#
# COMPACT_ATOMS: atom_id res chain seq x y z
N MET A 1 31.79 -58.59 -2.60
CA MET A 1 30.99 -58.08 -1.47
C MET A 1 30.86 -56.56 -1.58
N TYR A 2 30.07 -56.07 -2.54
CA TYR A 2 29.53 -54.71 -2.60
C TYR A 2 28.34 -54.78 -3.56
N ASP A 3 27.24 -55.33 -3.05
CA ASP A 3 25.93 -55.29 -3.73
C ASP A 3 24.87 -54.90 -2.70
N LYS A 4 25.13 -53.78 -2.00
CA LYS A 4 24.23 -53.15 -1.02
C LYS A 4 23.65 -51.84 -1.57
N LEU A 5 23.44 -51.77 -2.87
CA LEU A 5 22.71 -50.65 -3.50
C LEU A 5 21.46 -51.11 -4.26
N LYS A 6 21.08 -52.38 -4.14
CA LYS A 6 20.02 -52.96 -4.96
C LYS A 6 18.64 -53.06 -4.30
N ASN A 7 18.38 -52.32 -3.22
CA ASN A 7 17.04 -52.23 -2.61
C ASN A 7 16.84 -50.85 -1.94
N MET A 8 17.08 -49.76 -2.67
CA MET A 8 16.45 -48.49 -2.31
C MET A 8 15.05 -48.51 -2.91
N ASP A 9 14.14 -49.02 -2.10
CA ASP A 9 12.70 -48.95 -2.28
C ASP A 9 12.33 -47.52 -2.66
N ALA A 10 11.91 -47.32 -3.90
CA ALA A 10 11.31 -46.08 -4.38
C ALA A 10 9.94 -45.96 -3.71
N ARG A 11 9.94 -45.72 -2.40
CA ARG A 11 8.81 -45.15 -1.71
C ARG A 11 8.61 -43.81 -2.37
N GLU A 12 7.60 -43.75 -3.21
CA GLU A 12 7.04 -42.55 -3.81
C GLU A 12 7.04 -41.47 -2.73
N ILE A 13 7.98 -40.53 -2.83
CA ILE A 13 7.97 -39.36 -1.97
C ILE A 13 6.82 -38.55 -2.56
N GLU A 14 5.61 -38.75 -2.02
CA GLU A 14 4.57 -37.75 -2.12
C GLU A 14 5.15 -36.50 -1.47
N LEU A 15 5.69 -35.61 -2.31
CA LEU A 15 6.01 -34.27 -1.86
C LEU A 15 4.69 -33.73 -1.30
N PRO A 16 4.65 -33.22 -0.06
CA PRO A 16 3.44 -32.59 0.43
C PRO A 16 3.02 -31.55 -0.61
N GLU A 17 1.71 -31.45 -0.90
CA GLU A 17 1.21 -30.33 -1.67
C GLU A 17 1.88 -29.08 -1.12
N THR A 18 2.58 -28.34 -1.97
CA THR A 18 3.25 -27.13 -1.53
C THR A 18 2.13 -26.19 -1.12
N VAL A 19 1.79 -26.21 0.17
CA VAL A 19 0.86 -25.25 0.73
C VAL A 19 1.56 -23.93 0.48
N PHE A 20 1.00 -23.12 -0.41
CA PHE A 20 1.48 -21.78 -0.73
C PHE A 20 1.34 -20.92 0.53
N ILE A 21 2.23 -21.12 1.50
CA ILE A 21 2.33 -20.27 2.68
C ILE A 21 3.01 -19.00 2.18
N ARG A 22 2.19 -17.99 1.87
CA ARG A 22 2.64 -16.65 1.55
C ARG A 22 2.64 -15.82 2.82
N ASP A 23 3.77 -15.83 3.52
CA ASP A 23 3.99 -14.91 4.63
C ASP A 23 4.33 -13.53 4.06
N ILE A 24 3.34 -12.64 4.05
CA ILE A 24 3.51 -11.26 3.62
C ILE A 24 3.59 -10.38 4.86
N GLU A 25 4.73 -9.72 5.03
CA GLU A 25 4.93 -8.75 6.10
C GLU A 25 3.88 -7.63 6.02
N THR A 26 3.36 -7.20 7.18
CA THR A 26 2.34 -6.16 7.29
C THR A 26 2.77 -4.86 6.59
N ARG A 27 4.08 -4.57 6.63
CA ARG A 27 4.66 -3.40 5.96
C ARG A 27 4.49 -3.40 4.44
N VAL A 28 4.40 -4.57 3.80
CA VAL A 28 4.19 -4.66 2.35
C VAL A 28 2.79 -4.17 2.00
N PHE A 29 1.76 -4.56 2.77
CA PHE A 29 0.40 -4.05 2.59
C PHE A 29 0.32 -2.55 2.85
N GLN A 30 1.02 -2.06 3.88
CA GLN A 30 1.10 -0.62 4.16
C GLN A 30 1.73 0.15 3.00
N ALA A 31 2.79 -0.38 2.37
CA ALA A 31 3.42 0.22 1.21
C ALA A 31 2.50 0.24 -0.02
N ILE A 32 1.76 -0.85 -0.29
CA ILE A 32 0.78 -0.89 -1.38
C ILE A 32 -0.34 0.13 -1.14
N ALA A 33 -0.90 0.16 0.07
CA ALA A 33 -1.95 1.12 0.44
C ALA A 33 -1.46 2.56 0.33
N LEU A 34 -0.23 2.84 0.79
CA LEU A 34 0.39 4.16 0.66
C LEU A 34 0.48 4.60 -0.81
N GLN A 35 1.00 3.73 -1.67
CA GLN A 35 1.14 4.01 -3.10
C GLN A 35 -0.20 4.15 -3.81
N CYS A 36 -1.22 3.42 -3.36
CA CYS A 36 -2.59 3.54 -3.86
C CYS A 36 -3.18 4.91 -3.50
N LEU A 37 -3.13 5.28 -2.21
CA LEU A 37 -3.67 6.55 -1.71
C LEU A 37 -2.97 7.77 -2.32
N ALA A 38 -1.66 7.69 -2.56
CA ALA A 38 -0.89 8.77 -3.19
C ALA A 38 -1.34 9.09 -4.63
N LYS A 39 -2.08 8.19 -5.30
CA LYS A 39 -2.61 8.37 -6.66
C LYS A 39 -4.06 8.87 -6.67
N ILE A 40 -4.65 9.14 -5.50
CA ILE A 40 -6.04 9.60 -5.40
C ILE A 40 -6.02 11.11 -5.20
N GLU A 41 -6.59 11.83 -6.16
CA GLU A 41 -6.70 13.27 -6.10
C GLU A 41 -7.71 13.72 -5.03
N GLY A 42 -7.47 14.90 -4.46
CA GLY A 42 -8.38 15.51 -3.50
C GLY A 42 -8.35 14.89 -2.11
N ILE A 43 -7.38 14.03 -1.82
CA ILE A 43 -7.05 13.58 -0.46
C ILE A 43 -5.58 13.87 -0.17
N SER A 44 -5.24 13.98 1.11
CA SER A 44 -3.84 13.93 1.54
C SER A 44 -3.68 12.91 2.65
N LEU A 45 -2.47 12.40 2.77
CA LEU A 45 -2.08 11.60 3.91
C LEU A 45 -1.84 12.51 5.12
N LEU A 46 -1.83 11.92 6.32
CA LEU A 46 -1.53 12.64 7.55
C LEU A 46 -0.07 13.13 7.55
N GLU A 47 0.15 14.40 7.88
CA GLU A 47 1.48 14.98 7.97
C GLU A 47 2.31 14.28 9.06
N GLY A 48 3.51 13.82 8.69
CA GLY A 48 4.49 13.20 9.59
C GLY A 48 5.17 11.97 8.98
N ASN A 49 6.49 12.02 8.83
CA ASN A 49 7.44 10.94 8.51
C ASN A 49 7.13 9.98 7.35
N LEU A 50 6.10 10.20 6.54
CA LEU A 50 5.77 9.33 5.39
C LEU A 50 6.93 9.25 4.39
N PHE A 51 7.58 10.37 4.10
CA PHE A 51 8.77 10.41 3.24
C PHE A 51 10.03 9.82 3.92
N ASP A 52 10.22 10.02 5.23
CA ASP A 52 11.37 9.44 5.96
C ASP A 52 11.25 7.92 6.17
N SER A 53 10.02 7.40 6.22
CA SER A 53 9.76 5.95 6.32
C SER A 53 10.08 5.20 5.02
N LEU A 54 9.96 5.87 3.86
CA LEU A 54 10.39 5.34 2.56
C LEU A 54 11.92 5.40 2.39
N LEU A 55 12.58 6.37 3.02
CA LEU A 55 14.03 6.59 2.99
C LEU A 55 14.79 5.87 4.13
N GLY A 56 14.10 5.03 4.91
CA GLY A 56 14.72 4.16 5.92
C GLY A 56 15.27 4.87 7.15
N ARG A 57 14.95 6.16 7.37
CA ARG A 57 15.49 6.95 8.49
C ARG A 57 14.63 6.96 9.74
N ASP A 58 13.36 6.55 9.66
CA ASP A 58 12.53 6.37 10.85
C ASP A 58 11.54 5.21 10.65
N LEU A 59 11.74 4.13 11.42
CA LEU A 59 11.11 2.82 11.19
C LEU A 59 9.74 2.67 11.86
N GLU A 60 9.26 3.66 12.60
CA GLU A 60 8.04 3.51 13.39
C GLU A 60 6.78 3.94 12.63
N ARG A 61 6.29 3.01 11.78
CA ARG A 61 4.94 2.93 11.20
C ARG A 61 4.59 4.04 10.19
N VAL A 62 4.07 3.62 9.02
CA VAL A 62 3.37 4.52 8.09
C VAL A 62 2.17 5.09 8.84
N LYS A 63 2.21 6.38 9.21
CA LYS A 63 1.15 7.01 10.00
C LYS A 63 -0.18 6.92 9.24
N GLY A 64 -1.24 6.59 9.96
CA GLY A 64 -2.59 6.52 9.41
C GLY A 64 -2.94 5.24 8.65
N ILE A 65 -2.02 4.30 8.41
CA ILE A 65 -2.35 3.02 7.75
C ILE A 65 -2.15 1.85 8.73
N HIS A 66 -3.25 1.23 9.13
CA HIS A 66 -3.28 0.00 9.93
C HIS A 66 -3.76 -1.17 9.11
N VAL A 67 -3.09 -2.31 9.28
CA VAL A 67 -3.38 -3.55 8.58
C VAL A 67 -3.41 -4.68 9.59
N GLU A 68 -4.48 -5.45 9.57
CA GLU A 68 -4.64 -6.68 10.35
C GLU A 68 -4.86 -7.85 9.38
N GLN A 69 -4.19 -8.98 9.62
CA GLN A 69 -4.26 -10.16 8.76
C GLN A 69 -4.98 -11.28 9.50
N ASP A 70 -5.99 -11.89 8.86
CA ASP A 70 -6.60 -13.13 9.31
C ASP A 70 -6.03 -14.29 8.49
N GLN A 71 -5.02 -14.95 9.05
CA GLN A 71 -4.35 -16.09 8.40
C GLN A 71 -5.29 -17.26 8.15
N LYS A 72 -6.35 -17.44 8.96
CA LYS A 72 -7.29 -18.56 8.80
C LYS A 72 -8.26 -18.33 7.65
N LYS A 73 -8.64 -17.08 7.41
CA LYS A 73 -9.56 -16.68 6.34
C LYS A 73 -8.85 -16.22 5.06
N HIS A 74 -7.52 -16.17 5.07
CA HIS A 74 -6.71 -15.60 3.99
C HIS A 74 -7.18 -14.19 3.60
N SER A 75 -7.48 -13.39 4.62
CA SER A 75 -8.03 -12.06 4.44
C SER A 75 -7.26 -10.98 5.17
N VAL A 76 -7.43 -9.75 4.70
CA VAL A 76 -6.81 -8.56 5.28
C VAL A 76 -7.87 -7.50 5.57
N ASP A 77 -7.77 -6.89 6.74
CA ASP A 77 -8.56 -5.75 7.18
C ASP A 77 -7.68 -4.51 7.19
N ILE A 78 -8.16 -3.44 6.55
CA ILE A 78 -7.38 -2.22 6.33
C ILE A 78 -8.11 -1.03 6.93
N ARG A 79 -7.41 -0.25 7.74
CA ARG A 79 -7.90 1.03 8.27
C ARG A 79 -6.96 2.15 7.82
N VAL A 80 -7.52 3.14 7.14
CA VAL A 80 -6.78 4.30 6.63
C VAL A 80 -7.32 5.59 7.22
N GLU A 81 -6.41 6.47 7.61
CA GLU A 81 -6.70 7.82 8.09
C GLU A 81 -6.15 8.83 7.08
N ILE A 82 -7.04 9.64 6.51
CA ILE A 82 -6.71 10.58 5.43
C ILE A 82 -7.36 11.93 5.68
N ASN A 83 -6.85 12.98 5.06
CA ASN A 83 -7.49 14.28 4.96
C ASN A 83 -8.21 14.39 3.61
N ILE A 84 -9.25 15.21 3.53
CA ILE A 84 -10.02 15.43 2.30
C ILE A 84 -10.04 16.89 1.90
N GLN A 85 -9.98 17.18 0.62
CA GLN A 85 -10.10 18.52 0.08
C GLN A 85 -11.53 19.05 0.23
N TYR A 86 -11.65 20.32 0.60
CA TYR A 86 -12.93 21.02 0.66
C TYR A 86 -13.63 21.00 -0.70
N GLY A 87 -14.95 20.81 -0.69
CA GLY A 87 -15.80 20.79 -1.89
C GLY A 87 -16.00 19.39 -2.51
N LEU A 88 -15.45 18.34 -1.91
CA LEU A 88 -15.65 16.95 -2.34
C LEU A 88 -16.69 16.22 -1.48
N SER A 89 -17.46 15.34 -2.11
CA SER A 89 -18.42 14.46 -1.44
C SER A 89 -17.68 13.37 -0.66
N ILE A 90 -17.83 13.34 0.66
CA ILE A 90 -17.22 12.31 1.52
C ILE A 90 -17.66 10.89 1.13
N PRO A 91 -18.97 10.60 0.90
CA PRO A 91 -19.40 9.27 0.48
C PRO A 91 -18.76 8.81 -0.82
N GLU A 92 -18.76 9.66 -1.86
CA GLU A 92 -18.16 9.33 -3.16
C GLU A 92 -16.65 9.12 -3.04
N LYS A 93 -15.96 9.97 -2.26
CA LYS A 93 -14.52 9.83 -2.05
C LYS A 93 -14.18 8.59 -1.23
N ALA A 94 -15.01 8.22 -0.25
CA ALA A 94 -14.86 6.99 0.51
C ALA A 94 -14.98 5.77 -0.41
N GLU A 95 -16.00 5.72 -1.27
CA GLU A 95 -16.21 4.65 -2.25
C GLU A 95 -15.01 4.51 -3.20
N GLU A 96 -14.48 5.63 -3.70
CA GLU A 96 -13.29 5.63 -4.55
C GLU A 96 -12.07 5.03 -3.83
N VAL A 97 -11.79 5.49 -2.59
CA VAL A 97 -10.67 5.01 -1.78
C VAL A 97 -10.81 3.52 -1.48
N GLN A 98 -12.00 3.08 -1.08
CA GLN A 98 -12.28 1.68 -0.78
C GLN A 98 -12.08 0.79 -1.99
N THR A 99 -12.65 1.17 -3.13
CA THR A 99 -12.55 0.42 -4.38
C THR A 99 -11.10 0.26 -4.81
N LYS A 100 -10.34 1.37 -4.87
CA LYS A 100 -8.93 1.34 -5.29
C LYS A 100 -8.05 0.51 -4.34
N LEU A 101 -8.28 0.60 -3.02
CA LEU A 101 -7.52 -0.20 -2.05
C LEU A 101 -7.83 -1.69 -2.17
N VAL A 102 -9.11 -2.06 -2.33
CA VAL A 102 -9.51 -3.46 -2.55
C VAL A 102 -8.83 -3.99 -3.81
N GLU A 103 -8.89 -3.25 -4.92
CA GLU A 103 -8.29 -3.64 -6.19
C GLU A 103 -6.77 -3.84 -6.09
N GLU A 104 -6.02 -2.83 -5.60
CA GLU A 104 -4.56 -2.90 -5.55
C GLU A 104 -4.06 -3.97 -4.58
N ILE A 105 -4.64 -4.07 -3.38
CA ILE A 105 -4.20 -5.05 -2.39
C ILE A 105 -4.51 -6.47 -2.89
N SER A 106 -5.70 -6.70 -3.42
CA SER A 106 -6.06 -8.03 -3.96
C SER A 106 -5.18 -8.38 -5.16
N ARG A 107 -4.91 -7.41 -6.05
CA ARG A 107 -4.07 -7.60 -7.25
C ARG A 107 -2.64 -8.02 -6.90
N TRP A 108 -2.01 -7.38 -5.92
CA TRP A 108 -0.60 -7.61 -5.60
C TRP A 108 -0.37 -8.74 -4.60
N SER A 109 -1.30 -8.96 -3.66
CA SER A 109 -1.14 -10.00 -2.63
C SER A 109 -1.84 -11.32 -2.99
N GLY A 110 -2.90 -11.27 -3.81
CA GLY A 110 -3.81 -12.38 -4.04
C GLY A 110 -4.69 -12.73 -2.83
N LEU A 111 -4.71 -11.89 -1.79
CA LEU A 111 -5.56 -12.08 -0.61
C LEU A 111 -6.91 -11.38 -0.77
N HIS A 112 -7.91 -11.87 -0.03
CA HIS A 112 -9.21 -11.22 0.06
C HIS A 112 -9.15 -10.00 0.99
N VAL A 113 -9.60 -8.84 0.53
CA VAL A 113 -9.77 -7.68 1.43
C VAL A 113 -11.15 -7.77 2.07
N ALA A 114 -11.20 -8.07 3.37
CA ALA A 114 -12.45 -8.24 4.10
C ALA A 114 -13.12 -6.91 4.43
N THR A 115 -12.31 -5.93 4.88
CA THR A 115 -12.82 -4.62 5.28
C THR A 115 -11.85 -3.50 4.89
N VAL A 116 -12.39 -2.38 4.41
CA VAL A 116 -11.66 -1.11 4.28
C VAL A 116 -12.40 -0.02 5.05
N HIS A 117 -11.80 0.42 6.16
CA HIS A 117 -12.31 1.48 7.00
C HIS A 117 -11.56 2.79 6.73
N VAL A 118 -12.26 3.75 6.12
CA VAL A 118 -11.72 5.09 5.82
C VAL A 118 -12.14 6.08 6.90
N ILE A 119 -11.17 6.79 7.47
CA ILE A 119 -11.39 7.82 8.48
C ILE A 119 -10.86 9.16 7.94
N PHE A 120 -11.78 10.09 7.72
CA PHE A 120 -11.44 11.46 7.34
C PHE A 120 -11.10 12.28 8.59
N LYS A 121 -9.85 12.73 8.71
CA LYS A 121 -9.36 13.44 9.91
C LYS A 121 -9.52 14.95 9.82
N ASN A 122 -9.14 15.54 8.69
CA ASN A 122 -9.18 16.99 8.49
C ASN A 122 -9.67 17.35 7.08
N MET A 123 -10.07 18.62 6.93
CA MET A 123 -10.33 19.23 5.63
C MET A 123 -9.15 20.09 5.19
N ILE A 124 -8.78 19.99 3.91
CA ILE A 124 -7.74 20.80 3.28
C ILE A 124 -8.42 21.82 2.40
N ILE A 125 -8.07 23.09 2.57
CA ILE A 125 -8.51 24.16 1.68
C ILE A 125 -7.39 24.35 0.65
N PRO A 126 -7.66 24.15 -0.65
CA PRO A 126 -6.67 24.45 -1.68
C PRO A 126 -6.32 25.94 -1.60
N SER A 127 -5.09 26.26 -1.21
CA SER A 127 -4.55 27.60 -1.35
C SER A 127 -4.25 27.86 -2.83
N VAL A 128 -4.61 29.05 -3.32
CA VAL A 128 -4.42 29.49 -4.71
C VAL A 128 -2.93 29.58 -5.12
N ASP A 129 -2.00 29.43 -4.17
CA ASP A 129 -0.56 29.64 -4.38
C ASP A 129 0.23 28.41 -4.89
N SER A 130 -0.37 27.22 -4.95
CA SER A 130 0.35 26.00 -5.37
C SER A 130 0.63 25.92 -6.87
N GLN A 131 0.08 26.83 -7.69
CA GLN A 131 0.37 26.91 -9.13
C GLN A 131 1.59 27.77 -9.47
N LYS A 132 2.17 28.53 -8.52
CA LYS A 132 3.34 29.38 -8.78
C LYS A 132 4.69 28.66 -8.74
N LYS A 133 4.73 27.41 -8.29
CA LYS A 133 6.00 26.66 -8.13
C LYS A 133 6.41 25.85 -9.36
N GLU A 134 5.49 25.59 -10.29
CA GLU A 134 5.83 24.91 -11.55
C GLU A 134 6.26 25.91 -12.65
N GLU A 135 5.82 27.17 -12.58
CA GLU A 135 6.27 28.22 -13.52
C GLU A 135 7.66 28.78 -13.19
N SER A 136 8.16 28.68 -11.95
CA SER A 136 9.50 29.16 -11.60
C SER A 136 10.62 28.24 -12.09
N ASP A 137 10.36 26.93 -12.16
CA ASP A 137 11.38 25.95 -12.53
C ASP A 137 11.51 25.84 -14.06
N ALA A 138 10.43 26.06 -14.82
CA ALA A 138 10.47 26.12 -16.28
C ALA A 138 11.15 27.39 -16.83
N ASN A 139 11.10 28.50 -16.09
CA ASN A 139 11.69 29.77 -16.54
C ASN A 139 13.19 29.89 -16.21
N THR A 140 13.69 29.10 -15.25
CA THR A 140 15.12 29.07 -14.90
C THR A 140 15.93 28.26 -15.92
N GLU A 141 15.36 27.22 -16.52
CA GLU A 141 16.04 26.42 -17.55
C GLU A 141 16.16 27.12 -18.92
N MET A 142 15.34 28.15 -19.22
CA MET A 142 15.44 28.92 -20.47
C MET A 142 16.43 30.09 -20.40
N GLU A 143 16.82 30.56 -19.22
CA GLU A 143 17.83 31.64 -19.07
C GLU A 143 19.28 31.14 -19.08
N GLU A 144 19.54 29.84 -18.88
CA GLU A 144 20.90 29.27 -18.93
C GLU A 144 21.36 28.85 -20.35
N VAL A 145 20.52 29.01 -21.38
CA VAL A 145 20.81 28.57 -22.77
C VAL A 145 21.08 29.75 -23.74
N PHE A 146 21.24 30.98 -23.22
CA PHE A 146 21.60 32.17 -24.03
C PHE A 146 22.90 32.83 -23.57
#